data_AF-A0A969EK94-F1
#
_entry.id   AF-A0A969EK94-F1
#
_cell.length_a   1.000
_cell.length_b   1.000
_cell.length_c   1.000
_cell.angle_alpha   90.00
_cell.angle_beta   90.00
_cell.angle_gamma   90.00
#
_symmetry.space_group_name_H-M   'P 1'
#
loop_
_entity.id
_entity.type
_entity.pdbx_description
1 polymer ?
#
loop_
_entity_poly.entity_id
_entity_poly.type
_entity_poly.pdbx_seq_one_letter_code
_entity_poly.pdbx_strand_id
1 'polypeptide(L)'
;MIQQVVFSASTDEARPVLTGVLVEVEGNKITFASADGFRLSIRSAELSTEIRSPISVIIPARALSELARVATDGNQNVTMLLPPGRGASSFFG
;
A
#
# COMPACT_ATOMS: atom_id res chain seq x y z
N MET A 1 5.91 -2.17 7.84
CA MET A 1 4.76 -2.75 7.11
C MET A 1 5.04 -2.85 5.62
N ILE A 2 5.37 -1.74 4.94
CA ILE A 2 5.62 -1.72 3.48
C ILE A 2 6.67 -2.76 3.02
N GLN A 3 7.85 -2.76 3.63
CA GLN A 3 8.93 -3.71 3.27
C GLN A 3 8.53 -5.19 3.43
N GLN A 4 7.55 -5.50 4.29
CA GLN A 4 7.07 -6.86 4.55
C GLN A 4 6.12 -7.37 3.46
N VAL A 5 5.70 -6.51 2.53
CA VAL A 5 4.76 -6.86 1.45
C VAL A 5 5.33 -6.58 0.07
N VAL A 6 6.00 -5.43 -0.16
CA VAL A 6 6.43 -5.03 -1.52
C VAL A 6 7.31 -6.05 -2.22
N PHE A 7 8.06 -6.88 -1.49
CA PHE A 7 8.95 -7.89 -2.05
C PHE A 7 8.23 -9.03 -2.80
N SER A 8 6.94 -9.24 -2.53
CA SER A 8 6.11 -10.26 -3.19
C SER A 8 5.33 -9.72 -4.38
N ALA A 9 5.45 -8.43 -4.71
CA ALA A 9 4.85 -7.88 -5.93
C ALA A 9 5.58 -8.41 -7.17
N SER A 10 4.83 -8.68 -8.24
CA SER A 10 5.36 -9.14 -9.51
C SER A 10 6.19 -8.05 -10.20
N THR A 11 7.21 -8.47 -10.95
CA THR A 11 7.90 -7.62 -11.94
C THR A 11 7.40 -7.87 -13.37
N ASP A 12 6.43 -8.77 -13.55
CA ASP A 12 5.83 -9.09 -14.83
C ASP A 12 4.84 -8.00 -15.26
N GLU A 13 5.25 -7.18 -16.21
CA GLU A 13 4.41 -6.12 -16.78
C GLU A 13 3.21 -6.65 -17.58
N ALA A 14 3.20 -7.94 -17.96
CA ALA A 14 2.02 -8.57 -18.57
C ALA A 14 0.86 -8.73 -17.57
N ARG A 15 1.15 -8.65 -16.26
CA ARG A 15 0.17 -8.71 -15.17
C ARG A 15 0.24 -7.44 -14.32
N PRO A 16 -0.12 -6.26 -14.86
CA PRO A 16 0.13 -4.97 -14.23
C PRO A 16 -0.50 -4.84 -12.83
N VAL A 17 -1.64 -5.49 -12.60
CA VAL A 17 -2.32 -5.55 -11.29
C VAL A 17 -1.43 -6.14 -10.20
N LEU A 18 -0.61 -7.15 -10.53
CA LEU A 18 0.28 -7.82 -9.58
C LEU A 18 1.59 -7.06 -9.34
N THR A 19 1.88 -6.01 -10.12
CA THR A 19 3.06 -5.16 -9.91
C THR A 19 2.88 -4.14 -8.78
N GLY A 20 1.65 -4.02 -8.27
CA GLY A 20 1.30 -3.17 -7.14
C GLY A 20 1.10 -3.93 -5.84
N VAL A 21 0.84 -3.17 -4.79
CA VAL A 21 0.37 -3.64 -3.49
C VAL A 21 -1.08 -3.19 -3.35
N LEU A 22 -1.98 -4.15 -3.12
CA LEU A 22 -3.34 -3.88 -2.70
C LEU A 22 -3.30 -3.28 -1.29
N VAL A 23 -3.93 -2.12 -1.12
CA VAL A 23 -4.15 -1.45 0.16
C VAL A 23 -5.64 -1.35 0.39
N GLU A 24 -6.10 -1.96 1.47
CA GLU A 24 -7.49 -1.96 1.88
C GLU A 24 -7.64 -1.35 3.27
N VAL A 25 -8.65 -0.51 3.45
CA VAL A 25 -9.03 0.05 4.74
C VAL A 25 -10.51 -0.20 4.96
N GLU A 26 -10.83 -0.87 6.06
CA GLU A 26 -12.19 -1.13 6.51
C GLU A 26 -12.28 -0.84 8.01
N GLY A 27 -13.14 0.11 8.40
CA GLY A 27 -13.20 0.60 9.77
C GLY A 27 -11.84 1.13 10.22
N ASN A 28 -11.28 0.56 11.29
CA ASN A 28 -9.96 0.91 11.82
C ASN A 28 -8.85 -0.04 11.35
N LYS A 29 -9.11 -0.96 10.42
CA LYS A 29 -8.09 -1.92 9.96
C LYS A 29 -7.55 -1.53 8.60
N ILE A 30 -6.24 -1.41 8.50
CA ILE A 30 -5.53 -1.32 7.21
C ILE A 30 -4.87 -2.65 6.89
N THR A 31 -4.96 -3.08 5.63
CA THR A 31 -4.34 -4.30 5.11
C THR A 31 -3.56 -3.97 3.85
N PHE A 32 -2.34 -4.50 3.76
CA PHE A 32 -1.51 -4.48 2.58
C PHE A 32 -1.32 -5.91 2.07
N ALA A 33 -1.49 -6.14 0.78
CA ALA A 33 -1.31 -7.44 0.14
C ALA A 33 -0.60 -7.34 -1.21
N SER A 34 0.26 -8.30 -1.52
CA SER A 34 0.97 -8.40 -2.80
C SER A 34 1.28 -9.86 -3.14
N ALA A 35 1.32 -10.17 -4.44
CA ALA A 35 1.63 -11.51 -4.93
C ALA A 35 2.24 -11.47 -6.33
N ASP A 36 3.02 -12.50 -6.67
CA ASP A 36 3.67 -12.67 -7.96
C ASP A 36 3.23 -13.96 -8.69
N GLY A 37 2.26 -14.68 -8.13
CA GLY A 37 1.78 -15.98 -8.62
C GLY A 37 2.47 -17.19 -7.98
N PHE A 38 3.56 -16.98 -7.24
CA PHE A 38 4.27 -18.03 -6.49
C PHE A 38 4.18 -17.83 -4.99
N ARG A 39 4.19 -16.57 -4.55
CA ARG A 39 4.10 -16.19 -3.14
C ARG A 39 3.09 -15.07 -2.95
N LEU A 40 2.58 -14.99 -1.74
CA LEU A 40 1.64 -13.98 -1.26
C LEU A 40 2.17 -13.43 0.06
N SER A 41 2.15 -12.11 0.21
CA SER A 41 2.47 -11.44 1.48
C SER A 41 1.34 -10.53 1.88
N ILE A 42 0.91 -10.65 3.13
CA ILE A 42 -0.18 -9.86 3.71
C ILE A 42 0.29 -9.29 5.04
N ARG A 43 0.04 -8.00 5.26
CA ARG A 43 0.28 -7.33 6.53
C ARG A 43 -0.87 -6.42 6.89
N SER A 44 -1.40 -6.56 8.10
CA SER A 44 -2.44 -5.67 8.64
C SER A 44 -1.96 -4.93 9.88
N ALA A 45 -2.58 -3.78 10.14
CA ALA A 45 -2.46 -3.04 11.39
C ALA A 45 -3.77 -2.31 11.72
N GLU A 46 -3.90 -1.89 12.96
CA GLU A 46 -4.96 -0.98 13.39
C GLU A 46 -4.54 0.47 13.18
N LEU A 47 -5.47 1.27 12.67
CA LEU A 47 -5.38 2.71 12.55
C LEU A 47 -5.85 3.34 13.86
N SER A 48 -5.27 4.48 14.21
CA SER A 48 -5.68 5.29 15.36
C SER A 48 -7.06 5.92 15.19
N THR A 49 -7.62 5.92 13.98
CA THR A 49 -8.94 6.49 13.67
C THR A 49 -9.67 5.58 12.69
N GLU A 50 -10.96 5.40 12.93
CA GLU A 50 -11.85 4.64 12.06
C GLU A 50 -12.18 5.43 10.79
N ILE A 51 -12.12 4.75 9.64
CA ILE A 51 -12.51 5.27 8.33
C ILE A 51 -13.88 4.70 7.98
N ARG A 52 -14.87 5.58 7.78
CA ARG A 52 -16.27 5.19 7.53
C ARG A 52 -16.52 4.61 6.14
N SER A 53 -15.77 5.06 5.14
CA SER A 53 -15.92 4.61 3.76
C SER A 53 -14.78 3.68 3.42
N PRO A 54 -15.05 2.41 3.07
CA PRO A 54 -13.98 1.46 2.79
C PRO A 54 -13.16 1.94 1.59
N ILE A 55 -11.85 1.72 1.69
CA ILE A 55 -10.87 2.06 0.66
C ILE A 55 -10.32 0.75 0.12
N SER A 56 -10.23 0.62 -1.20
CA SER A 56 -9.50 -0.47 -1.86
C SER A 56 -8.78 0.12 -3.07
N VAL A 57 -7.44 0.05 -3.05
CA VAL A 57 -6.59 0.66 -4.07
C VAL A 57 -5.34 -0.15 -4.30
N ILE A 58 -4.87 -0.22 -5.54
CA ILE A 58 -3.57 -0.80 -5.87
C ILE A 58 -2.57 0.35 -6.02
N ILE A 59 -1.52 0.33 -5.20
CA ILE A 59 -0.44 1.30 -5.24
C ILE A 59 0.78 0.64 -5.87
N PRO A 60 1.45 1.26 -6.87
CA PRO A 60 2.67 0.71 -7.45
C PRO A 60 3.71 0.36 -6.38
N ALA A 61 4.24 -0.87 -6.40
CA ALA A 61 5.19 -1.33 -5.37
C ALA A 61 6.44 -0.45 -5.31
N ARG A 62 6.89 0.08 -6.46
CA ARG A 62 8.02 1.02 -6.56
C ARG A 62 7.77 2.31 -5.79
N ALA A 63 6.56 2.88 -5.88
CA ALA A 63 6.22 4.11 -5.16
C ALA A 63 6.23 3.88 -3.63
N LEU A 64 5.69 2.75 -3.18
CA LEU A 64 5.75 2.37 -1.76
C LEU A 64 7.18 2.10 -1.28
N SER A 65 8.02 1.47 -2.09
CA SER A 65 9.43 1.23 -1.75
C SER A 65 10.21 2.55 -1.58
N GLU A 66 10.02 3.52 -2.46
CA GLU A 66 10.63 4.86 -2.28
C GLU A 66 10.10 5.56 -1.03
N LEU A 67 8.79 5.48 -0.77
CA LEU A 67 8.21 6.02 0.46
C LEU A 67 8.84 5.40 1.70
N ALA A 68 9.01 4.08 1.74
CA ALA A 68 9.64 3.38 2.86
C ALA A 68 11.11 3.79 3.09
N ARG A 69 11.80 4.23 2.03
CA ARG A 69 13.19 4.73 2.10
C ARG A 69 13.26 6.16 2.64
N VAL A 70 12.23 6.97 2.44
CA VAL A 70 12.17 8.36 2.92
C VAL A 70 11.58 8.42 4.33
N ALA A 71 10.61 7.57 4.66
CA ALA A 71 9.97 7.47 5.96
C ALA A 71 10.81 6.67 6.98
N THR A 72 12.14 6.84 6.99
CA THR A 72 13.08 6.08 7.82
C THR A 72 13.05 6.46 9.30
N ASP A 73 12.60 7.67 9.62
CA ASP A 73 12.46 8.13 10.99
C ASP A 73 11.03 7.86 11.47
N GLY A 74 10.85 6.87 12.33
CA GLY A 74 9.55 6.40 12.85
C GLY A 74 8.70 7.43 13.61
N ASN A 75 9.12 8.70 13.64
CA ASN A 75 8.40 9.84 14.21
C ASN A 75 7.75 10.74 13.15
N GLN A 76 7.87 10.44 11.85
CA GLN A 76 7.25 11.23 10.79
C GLN A 76 5.87 10.69 10.44
N ASN A 77 4.87 11.57 10.48
CA ASN A 77 3.53 11.27 9.99
C ASN A 77 3.52 11.37 8.46
N VAL A 78 3.19 10.27 7.78
CA VAL A 78 2.99 10.28 6.33
C VAL A 78 1.51 10.45 6.03
N THR A 79 1.19 11.43 5.17
CA THR A 79 -0.18 11.63 4.69
C THR A 79 -0.32 11.06 3.28
N MET A 80 -1.29 10.16 3.10
CA MET A 80 -1.68 9.62 1.80
C MET A 80 -2.99 10.25 1.35
N LEU A 81 -3.02 10.82 0.15
CA LEU A 81 -4.23 11.33 -0.49
C LEU A 81 -4.66 10.40 -1.63
N LEU A 82 -5.91 9.96 -1.56
CA LEU A 82 -6.55 9.06 -2.53
C LEU A 82 -7.73 9.79 -3.19
N PRO A 83 -7.56 10.34 -4.40
CA PRO A 83 -8.62 10.99 -5.15
C PRO A 83 -9.65 9.94 -5.62
N PRO A 84 -10.95 10.25 -5.57
CA PRO A 84 -11.96 9.37 -6.15
C PRO A 84 -11.76 9.24 -7.67
N GLY A 85 -11.83 8.02 -8.20
CA GLY A 85 -11.88 7.76 -9.64
C GLY A 85 -10.56 7.84 -10.41
N ARG A 86 -9.42 8.08 -9.77
CA ARG A 86 -8.09 7.95 -10.38
C ARG A 86 -7.27 6.98 -9.54
N GLY A 87 -6.67 5.97 -10.14
CA GLY A 87 -5.71 5.06 -9.48
C GLY A 87 -4.38 5.74 -9.09
N ALA A 88 -4.42 7.02 -8.73
CA ALA A 88 -3.26 7.86 -8.44
C ALA A 88 -3.26 8.24 -6.95
N SER A 89 -2.40 7.61 -6.17
CA SER A 89 -2.13 7.99 -4.77
C SER A 89 -1.01 9.02 -4.69
N SER A 90 -1.16 10.06 -3.87
CA SER A 90 -0.10 11.03 -3.57
C SER A 90 0.33 10.95 -2.11
N PHE A 91 1.62 11.16 -1.83
CA PHE A 91 2.20 11.12 -0.50
C PHE A 91 2.81 12.47 -0.15
N PHE A 92 2.55 12.94 1.07
CA PHE A 92 3.11 14.16 1.63
C PHE A 92 3.75 13.85 3.00
N GLY A 93 4.88 14.50 3.29
CA GLY A 93 5.60 14.44 4.57
C GLY A 93 5.55 15.76 5.31
#